data_AF-A0A7I0JSL8-F1
#
_entry.id   AF-A0A7I0JSL8-F1
#
_cell.length_a   1.000
_cell.length_b   1.000
_cell.length_c   1.000
_cell.angle_alpha   90.00
_cell.angle_beta   90.00
_cell.angle_gamma   90.00
#
_symmetry.space_group_name_H-M   'P 1'
#
loop_
_entity.id
_entity.type
_entity.pdbx_description
1 polymer ?
#
loop_
_entity_poly.entity_id
_entity_poly.type
_entity_poly.pdbx_seq_one_letter_code
_entity_poly.pdbx_strand_id
1 'polypeptide(L)'
;MGRYDSLGRLLADVEENEITMSLTDIATLVGPLPPEAERNQFWANVRGHHHARRRQWLENGFHAFFDRAGSRVRFVRATNGDVDADRSDKPWTDNELRICAEAYRRLWDAEQRGDRMNKSALRREVLEADLMGRVKGSYEFRMQNISALLDELGLPFVRGYLPRKNVGGVKGRLVAIINDIWNRNEMLEDPTADPEELETRVVAALDKLSTAIGRPPPGTADVPRVAALSNRFARDPNVIAWVLQRADGHCEACSEKAPFNRSDGTPFLEVHHLRALSEGGPDIVANTIAACPNCHRRLHHGPDRQQIRRSILKRIPGLVDHPKREIGFQS
;
A
#
# COMPACT_ATOMS: atom_id res chain seq x y z
N MET A 1 -35.84 10.18 6.82
CA MET A 1 -34.83 11.10 7.36
C MET A 1 -33.58 10.30 7.63
N GLY A 2 -32.51 10.57 6.88
CA GLY A 2 -31.21 9.94 7.05
C GLY A 2 -30.54 10.39 8.34
N ARG A 3 -29.78 9.49 8.96
CA ARG A 3 -29.11 9.70 10.26
C ARG A 3 -28.31 11.01 10.35
N TYR A 4 -27.69 11.43 9.26
CA TYR A 4 -26.79 12.59 9.22
C TYR A 4 -27.46 13.87 8.67
N ASP A 5 -28.75 13.85 8.36
CA ASP A 5 -29.46 14.98 7.75
C ASP A 5 -29.44 16.23 8.66
N SER A 6 -29.40 16.04 9.98
CA SER A 6 -29.27 17.16 10.94
C SER A 6 -27.93 17.88 10.83
N LEU A 7 -26.85 17.16 10.52
CA LEU A 7 -25.54 17.77 10.28
C LEU A 7 -25.55 18.56 8.96
N GLY A 8 -26.20 18.04 7.92
CA GLY A 8 -26.34 18.76 6.65
C GLY A 8 -27.15 20.04 6.78
N ARG A 9 -28.25 20.03 7.54
CA ARG A 9 -29.03 21.25 7.83
C ARG A 9 -28.21 22.28 8.58
N LEU A 10 -27.45 21.87 9.59
CA LEU A 10 -26.57 22.77 10.32
C LEU A 10 -25.54 23.41 9.39
N LEU A 11 -24.88 22.63 8.53
CA LEU A 11 -23.88 23.15 7.60
C LEU A 11 -24.47 24.06 6.52
N ALA A 12 -25.74 23.90 6.16
CA ALA A 12 -26.43 24.78 5.22
C ALA A 12 -26.58 26.22 5.77
N ASP A 13 -26.76 26.34 7.09
CA ASP A 13 -27.02 27.60 7.79
C ASP A 13 -25.73 28.32 8.26
N VAL A 14 -24.55 27.71 8.10
CA VAL A 14 -23.26 28.31 8.48
C VAL A 14 -22.86 29.37 7.46
N GLU A 15 -22.83 30.64 7.84
CA GLU A 15 -22.42 31.72 6.93
C GLU A 15 -20.88 31.82 6.82
N GLU A 16 -20.16 31.38 7.84
CA GLU A 16 -18.70 31.42 7.87
C GLU A 16 -18.05 30.45 6.86
N ASN A 17 -16.79 30.75 6.52
CA ASN A 17 -15.99 29.89 5.64
C ASN A 17 -15.50 28.61 6.32
N GLU A 18 -15.61 28.51 7.64
CA GLU A 18 -15.16 27.37 8.42
C GLU A 18 -16.00 27.20 9.70
N ILE A 19 -16.31 25.95 10.06
CA ILE A 19 -16.86 25.57 11.36
C ILE A 19 -16.14 24.34 11.90
N THR A 20 -15.77 24.35 13.18
CA THR A 20 -15.12 23.21 13.85
C THR A 20 -16.00 22.64 14.96
N MET A 21 -16.31 21.36 14.89
CA MET A 21 -17.19 20.66 15.85
C MET A 21 -16.46 19.49 16.50
N SER A 22 -16.69 19.20 17.78
CA SER A 22 -16.16 17.98 18.39
C SER A 22 -16.96 16.75 17.93
N LEU A 23 -16.38 15.55 18.02
CA LEU A 23 -17.13 14.31 17.78
C LEU A 23 -18.34 14.17 18.71
N THR A 24 -18.25 14.69 19.94
CA THR A 24 -19.34 14.72 20.92
C THR A 24 -20.49 15.62 20.46
N ASP A 25 -20.19 16.81 19.94
CA ASP A 25 -21.21 17.73 19.41
C ASP A 25 -21.91 17.12 18.21
N ILE A 26 -21.15 16.50 17.31
CA ILE A 26 -21.72 15.83 16.14
C ILE A 26 -22.57 14.63 16.57
N ALA A 27 -22.11 13.82 17.54
CA ALA A 27 -22.89 12.71 18.08
C ALA A 27 -24.20 13.16 18.74
N THR A 28 -24.22 14.35 19.33
CA THR A 28 -25.44 14.95 19.90
C THR A 28 -26.45 15.31 18.80
N LEU A 29 -25.98 15.69 17.61
CA LEU A 29 -26.81 16.04 16.45
C LEU A 29 -27.33 14.84 15.64
N VAL A 30 -26.51 13.80 15.48
CA VAL A 30 -26.77 12.67 14.56
C VAL A 30 -26.95 11.33 15.26
N GLY A 31 -26.93 11.33 16.60
CA GLY A 31 -26.86 10.14 17.44
C GLY A 31 -25.44 9.58 17.58
N PRO A 32 -25.24 8.57 18.44
CA PRO A 32 -23.93 8.04 18.81
C PRO A 32 -23.07 7.73 17.59
N LEU A 33 -21.86 8.27 17.47
CA LEU A 33 -21.00 7.98 16.33
C LEU A 33 -20.39 6.59 16.44
N PRO A 34 -20.20 5.86 15.33
CA PRO A 34 -19.53 4.56 15.37
C PRO A 34 -18.01 4.76 15.58
N PRO A 35 -17.27 3.74 16.03
CA PRO A 35 -15.83 3.85 16.32
C PRO A 35 -14.99 4.34 15.13
N GLU A 36 -15.45 4.10 13.90
CA GLU A 36 -14.79 4.59 12.69
C GLU A 36 -14.75 6.11 12.59
N ALA A 37 -15.61 6.85 13.31
CA ALA A 37 -15.61 8.31 13.34
C ALA A 37 -14.30 8.91 13.87
N GLU A 38 -13.48 8.14 14.59
CA GLU A 38 -12.13 8.52 15.01
C GLU A 38 -11.06 8.31 13.92
N ARG A 39 -11.47 8.09 12.67
CA ARG A 39 -10.56 7.86 11.53
C ARG A 39 -10.81 8.85 10.41
N ASN A 40 -9.74 9.34 9.78
CA ASN A 40 -9.81 10.26 8.63
C ASN A 40 -10.73 9.76 7.50
N GLN A 41 -10.77 8.44 7.26
CA GLN A 41 -11.58 7.83 6.21
C GLN A 41 -13.10 8.03 6.41
N PHE A 42 -13.55 8.20 7.65
CA PHE A 42 -14.96 8.44 7.96
C PHE A 42 -15.43 9.80 7.45
N TRP A 43 -14.55 10.80 7.57
CA TRP A 43 -14.75 12.21 7.20
C TRP A 43 -14.23 12.55 5.78
N ALA A 44 -13.82 11.56 4.99
CA ALA A 44 -13.24 11.79 3.68
C ALA A 44 -14.18 12.51 2.69
N ASN A 45 -13.60 13.38 1.86
CA ASN A 45 -14.30 14.24 0.89
C ASN A 45 -14.52 13.59 -0.50
N VAL A 46 -14.44 12.27 -0.59
CA VAL A 46 -14.57 11.52 -1.85
C VAL A 46 -16.00 11.01 -2.07
N ARG A 47 -16.45 11.07 -3.34
CA ARG A 47 -17.72 10.47 -3.80
C ARG A 47 -17.55 8.94 -3.89
N GLY A 48 -18.45 8.15 -3.30
CA GLY A 48 -18.36 6.68 -3.24
C GLY A 48 -19.12 6.05 -2.06
N HIS A 49 -18.82 4.79 -1.70
CA HIS A 49 -19.48 4.07 -0.59
C HIS A 49 -19.59 4.94 0.69
N HIS A 50 -20.77 4.93 1.32
CA HIS A 50 -21.22 5.82 2.42
C HIS A 50 -21.67 7.23 2.02
N HIS A 51 -22.22 7.39 0.81
CA HIS A 51 -22.82 8.63 0.31
C HIS A 51 -23.76 9.34 1.30
N ALA A 52 -24.54 8.61 2.10
CA ALA A 52 -25.55 9.19 3.00
C ALA A 52 -24.99 10.17 4.06
N ARG A 53 -23.75 9.97 4.55
CA ARG A 53 -23.10 10.91 5.48
C ARG A 53 -22.30 11.98 4.75
N ARG A 54 -21.55 11.58 3.72
CA ARG A 54 -20.60 12.48 3.03
C ARG A 54 -21.29 13.57 2.24
N ARG A 55 -22.48 13.28 1.71
CA ARG A 55 -23.30 14.27 1.04
C ARG A 55 -23.62 15.48 1.91
N GLN A 56 -23.68 15.30 3.24
CA GLN A 56 -24.14 16.35 4.16
C GLN A 56 -23.20 17.55 4.21
N TRP A 57 -21.89 17.36 4.02
CA TRP A 57 -20.96 18.49 3.90
C TRP A 57 -20.65 18.81 2.43
N LEU A 58 -20.51 17.79 1.57
CA LEU A 58 -20.18 18.00 0.16
C LEU A 58 -21.27 18.76 -0.62
N GLU A 59 -22.56 18.45 -0.41
CA GLU A 59 -23.66 19.14 -1.09
C GLU A 59 -23.87 20.56 -0.55
N ASN A 60 -23.43 20.83 0.68
CA ASN A 60 -23.43 22.17 1.29
C ASN A 60 -22.15 22.96 0.97
N GLY A 61 -21.28 22.44 0.10
CA GLY A 61 -20.07 23.14 -0.34
C GLY A 61 -18.94 23.15 0.68
N PHE A 62 -18.93 22.19 1.63
CA PHE A 62 -17.88 22.04 2.63
C PHE A 62 -17.02 20.78 2.38
N HIS A 63 -15.75 20.86 2.79
CA HIS A 63 -14.84 19.73 2.99
C HIS A 63 -14.61 19.51 4.48
N ALA A 64 -14.62 18.25 4.92
CA ALA A 64 -14.37 17.87 6.30
C ALA A 64 -12.91 17.44 6.52
N PHE A 65 -12.32 17.87 7.65
CA PHE A 65 -10.96 17.56 8.08
C PHE A 65 -10.99 17.10 9.53
N PHE A 66 -10.61 15.85 9.78
CA PHE A 66 -10.58 15.30 11.13
C PHE A 66 -9.23 15.56 11.80
N ASP A 67 -9.26 16.27 12.91
CA ASP A 67 -8.13 16.37 13.84
C ASP A 67 -8.24 15.27 14.89
N ARG A 68 -7.33 14.30 14.78
CA ARG A 68 -7.25 13.16 15.70
C ARG A 68 -6.76 13.56 17.10
N ALA A 69 -5.96 14.62 17.23
CA ALA A 69 -5.45 15.05 18.52
C ALA A 69 -6.55 15.72 19.36
N GLY A 70 -7.42 16.50 18.72
CA GLY A 70 -8.55 17.17 19.37
C GLY A 70 -9.88 16.40 19.38
N SER A 71 -9.99 15.29 18.63
CA SER A 71 -11.28 14.64 18.34
C SER A 71 -12.32 15.63 17.79
N ARG A 72 -11.88 16.46 16.83
CA ARG A 72 -12.71 17.51 16.20
C ARG A 72 -12.72 17.34 14.69
N VAL A 73 -13.80 17.78 14.07
CA VAL A 73 -13.94 17.87 12.62
C VAL A 73 -14.08 19.33 12.26
N ARG A 74 -13.19 19.79 11.38
CA ARG A 74 -13.22 21.11 10.79
C ARG A 74 -13.86 21.01 9.41
N PHE A 75 -14.98 21.70 9.19
CA PHE A 75 -15.65 21.80 7.91
C PHE A 75 -15.29 23.15 7.29
N VAL A 76 -14.68 23.15 6.12
CA VAL A 76 -14.19 24.36 5.42
C VAL A 76 -14.91 24.49 4.08
N ARG A 77 -15.38 25.69 3.72
CA ARG A 77 -16.00 25.93 2.40
C ARG A 77 -15.00 25.64 1.29
N ALA A 78 -15.41 24.85 0.32
CA ALA A 78 -14.62 24.53 -0.85
C ALA A 78 -14.48 25.79 -1.72
N THR A 79 -13.35 26.48 -1.64
CA THR A 79 -12.94 27.47 -2.64
C THR A 79 -12.37 26.74 -3.86
N ASN A 80 -12.44 27.34 -5.05
CA ASN A 80 -11.87 26.79 -6.30
C ASN A 80 -10.33 26.64 -6.29
N GLY A 81 -9.66 26.65 -5.13
CA GLY A 81 -8.21 26.58 -4.99
C GLY A 81 -7.69 25.77 -3.80
N ASP A 82 -8.48 25.51 -2.76
CA ASP A 82 -8.03 24.72 -1.60
C ASP A 82 -8.41 23.24 -1.71
N VAL A 83 -7.73 22.59 -2.66
CA VAL A 83 -7.61 21.14 -2.68
C VAL A 83 -6.44 20.74 -1.79
N ASP A 84 -6.72 20.53 -0.51
CA ASP A 84 -6.08 19.42 0.19
C ASP A 84 -6.71 18.12 -0.34
N ALA A 85 -6.39 17.85 -1.62
CA ALA A 85 -6.67 16.63 -2.34
C ALA A 85 -5.74 15.54 -1.79
N ASP A 86 -5.95 15.15 -0.54
CA ASP A 86 -5.31 13.95 -0.01
C ASP A 86 -5.94 12.75 -0.71
N ARG A 87 -5.24 12.36 -1.79
CA ARG A 87 -5.50 11.28 -2.75
C ARG A 87 -6.45 11.66 -3.88
N SER A 88 -5.91 12.35 -4.88
CA SER A 88 -6.38 12.03 -6.22
C SER A 88 -6.06 10.56 -6.47
N ASP A 89 -7.09 9.71 -6.51
CA ASP A 89 -7.02 8.31 -6.97
C ASP A 89 -6.60 8.22 -8.47
N LYS A 90 -6.12 9.32 -9.05
CA LYS A 90 -5.58 9.39 -10.40
C LYS A 90 -4.32 8.50 -10.48
N PRO A 91 -4.36 7.42 -11.27
CA PRO A 91 -3.19 6.57 -11.48
C PRO A 91 -2.00 7.39 -11.99
N TRP A 92 -0.78 7.07 -11.55
CA TRP A 92 0.44 7.68 -12.08
C TRP A 92 0.71 7.19 -13.50
N THR A 93 0.85 8.13 -14.43
CA THR A 93 1.24 7.84 -15.81
C THR A 93 2.75 7.68 -15.93
N ASP A 94 3.22 7.01 -16.97
CA ASP A 94 4.66 6.78 -17.18
C ASP A 94 5.40 8.10 -17.40
N ASN A 95 4.75 9.08 -18.04
CA ASN A 95 5.27 10.43 -18.19
C ASN A 95 5.47 11.12 -16.83
N GLU A 96 4.46 11.11 -15.95
CA GLU A 96 4.57 11.70 -14.61
C GLU A 96 5.65 11.00 -13.76
N LEU A 97 5.81 9.69 -13.91
CA LEU A 97 6.86 8.92 -13.24
C LEU A 97 8.25 9.30 -13.76
N ARG A 98 8.40 9.44 -15.08
CA ARG A 98 9.65 9.86 -15.73
C ARG A 98 10.06 11.27 -15.31
N ILE A 99 9.14 12.23 -15.32
CA ILE A 99 9.37 13.60 -14.83
C ILE A 99 9.90 13.59 -13.38
N CYS A 100 9.28 12.78 -12.49
CA CYS A 100 9.77 12.64 -11.12
C CYS A 100 11.20 12.07 -11.08
N ALA A 101 11.49 11.04 -11.88
CA ALA A 101 12.80 10.41 -11.92
C ALA A 101 13.89 11.31 -12.50
N GLU A 102 13.59 12.12 -13.52
CA GLU A 102 14.49 13.12 -14.11
C GLU A 102 14.77 14.26 -13.12
N ALA A 103 13.73 14.76 -12.44
CA ALA A 103 13.89 15.72 -11.35
C ALA A 103 14.75 15.15 -10.21
N TYR A 104 14.55 13.87 -9.87
CA TYR A 104 15.37 13.19 -8.88
C TYR A 104 16.82 13.07 -9.35
N ARG A 105 17.05 12.74 -10.62
CA ARG A 105 18.39 12.65 -11.21
C ARG A 105 19.13 13.99 -11.14
N ARG A 106 18.45 15.11 -11.40
CA ARG A 106 19.02 16.47 -11.23
C ARG A 106 19.53 16.72 -9.81
N LEU A 107 18.76 16.31 -8.79
CA LEU A 107 19.17 16.42 -7.39
C LEU A 107 20.36 15.51 -7.08
N TRP A 108 20.32 14.28 -7.56
CA TRP A 108 21.37 13.29 -7.37
C TRP A 108 22.69 13.77 -7.98
N ASP A 109 22.69 14.21 -9.23
CA ASP A 109 23.89 14.72 -9.93
C ASP A 109 24.49 15.94 -9.22
N ALA A 110 23.64 16.84 -8.70
CA ALA A 110 24.09 17.98 -7.91
C ALA A 110 24.77 17.52 -6.60
N GLU A 111 24.16 16.57 -5.88
CA GLU A 111 24.73 16.04 -4.64
C GLU A 111 26.07 15.33 -4.88
N GLN A 112 26.21 14.58 -5.98
CA GLN A 112 27.47 13.92 -6.34
C GLN A 112 28.59 14.92 -6.69
N ARG A 113 28.24 16.10 -7.23
CA ARG A 113 29.20 17.20 -7.46
C ARG A 113 29.52 18.01 -6.20
N GLY A 114 28.82 17.77 -5.09
CA GLY A 114 28.92 18.58 -3.87
C GLY A 114 28.12 19.89 -3.94
N ASP A 115 27.26 20.07 -4.95
CA ASP A 115 26.42 21.24 -5.11
C ASP A 115 25.23 21.19 -4.14
N ARG A 116 24.88 22.33 -3.56
CA ARG A 116 23.62 22.46 -2.80
C ARG A 116 22.49 22.93 -3.71
N MET A 117 21.64 22.00 -4.13
CA MET A 117 20.40 22.33 -4.85
C MET A 117 19.22 22.55 -3.90
N ASN A 118 18.41 23.57 -4.17
CA ASN A 118 17.20 23.85 -3.40
C ASN A 118 16.05 22.91 -3.82
N LYS A 119 15.89 21.81 -3.08
CA LYS A 119 14.81 20.82 -3.26
C LYS A 119 13.41 21.45 -3.35
N SER A 120 13.15 22.49 -2.56
CA SER A 120 11.84 23.16 -2.54
C SER A 120 11.59 24.02 -3.77
N ALA A 121 12.64 24.58 -4.37
CA ALA A 121 12.52 25.30 -5.63
C ALA A 121 12.24 24.33 -6.79
N LEU A 122 13.04 23.26 -6.90
CA LEU A 122 12.86 22.25 -7.95
C LEU A 122 11.47 21.60 -7.90
N ARG A 123 10.97 21.29 -6.70
CA ARG A 123 9.62 20.75 -6.57
C ARG A 123 8.54 21.71 -7.11
N ARG A 124 8.64 23.01 -6.82
CA ARG A 124 7.67 23.99 -7.32
C ARG A 124 7.72 24.09 -8.84
N GLU A 125 8.92 24.20 -9.40
CA GLU A 125 9.16 24.19 -10.85
C GLU A 125 8.49 22.98 -11.52
N VAL A 126 8.76 21.77 -11.04
CA VAL A 126 8.23 20.53 -11.63
C VAL A 126 6.71 20.38 -11.45
N LEU A 127 6.16 20.80 -10.30
CA LEU A 127 4.71 20.76 -10.06
C LEU A 127 3.94 21.75 -10.93
N GLU A 128 4.48 22.94 -11.13
CA GLU A 128 3.86 24.00 -11.92
C GLU A 128 3.95 23.73 -13.43
N ALA A 129 5.10 23.21 -13.91
CA ALA A 129 5.34 22.99 -15.33
C ALA A 129 4.77 21.66 -15.84
N ASP A 130 5.11 20.55 -15.17
CA ASP A 130 5.04 19.21 -15.79
C ASP A 130 4.08 18.24 -15.08
N LEU A 131 3.73 18.53 -13.82
CA LEU A 131 2.86 17.68 -13.00
C LEU A 131 1.56 18.38 -12.59
N MET A 132 0.92 19.08 -13.54
CA MET A 132 -0.35 19.77 -13.30
C MET A 132 -1.41 18.84 -12.67
N GLY A 133 -1.93 19.25 -11.51
CA GLY A 133 -2.93 18.50 -10.74
C GLY A 133 -2.34 17.46 -9.76
N ARG A 134 -1.01 17.30 -9.69
CA ARG A 134 -0.35 16.60 -8.58
C ARG A 134 -0.09 17.57 -7.43
N VAL A 135 -0.13 17.05 -6.21
CA VAL A 135 0.09 17.83 -4.99
C VAL A 135 1.47 17.55 -4.39
N LYS A 136 1.99 18.51 -3.62
CA LYS A 136 3.28 18.42 -2.92
C LYS A 136 3.50 17.08 -2.23
N GLY A 137 2.54 16.61 -1.43
CA GLY A 137 2.68 15.35 -0.69
C GLY A 137 2.88 14.14 -1.60
N SER A 138 2.14 14.07 -2.71
CA SER A 138 2.24 12.97 -3.67
C SER A 138 3.60 12.93 -4.38
N TYR A 139 4.14 14.12 -4.70
CA TYR A 139 5.50 14.25 -5.25
C TYR A 139 6.56 13.80 -4.24
N GLU A 140 6.50 14.27 -2.99
CA GLU A 140 7.47 13.92 -1.95
C GLU A 140 7.50 12.41 -1.69
N PHE A 141 6.33 11.74 -1.64
CA PHE A 141 6.27 10.29 -1.53
C PHE A 141 6.88 9.59 -2.76
N ARG A 142 6.69 10.15 -3.97
CA ARG A 142 7.30 9.59 -5.18
C ARG A 142 8.82 9.68 -5.13
N MET A 143 9.39 10.79 -4.66
CA MET A 143 10.84 10.95 -4.49
C MET A 143 11.40 9.96 -3.45
N GLN A 144 10.69 9.74 -2.34
CA GLN A 144 11.06 8.73 -1.34
C GLN A 144 10.97 7.29 -1.89
N ASN A 145 9.98 7.01 -2.75
CA ASN A 145 9.88 5.72 -3.45
C ASN A 145 11.05 5.52 -4.42
N ILE A 146 11.47 6.55 -5.17
CA ILE A 146 12.66 6.47 -6.04
C ILE A 146 13.90 6.17 -5.19
N SER A 147 14.03 6.82 -4.03
CA SER A 147 15.15 6.56 -3.10
C SER A 147 15.17 5.10 -2.63
N ALA A 148 14.00 4.52 -2.32
CA ALA A 148 13.91 3.10 -1.96
C ALA A 148 14.30 2.17 -3.11
N LEU A 149 13.90 2.47 -4.34
CA LEU A 149 14.30 1.65 -5.49
C LEU A 149 15.79 1.75 -5.78
N LEU A 150 16.39 2.94 -5.66
CA LEU A 150 17.84 3.10 -5.81
C LEU A 150 18.59 2.28 -4.75
N ASP A 151 18.17 2.37 -3.49
CA ASP A 151 18.72 1.57 -2.39
C ASP A 151 18.60 0.06 -2.66
N GLU A 152 17.42 -0.42 -3.07
CA GLU A 152 17.17 -1.83 -3.43
C GLU A 152 18.02 -2.32 -4.62
N LEU A 153 18.38 -1.40 -5.54
CA LEU A 153 19.27 -1.64 -6.68
C LEU A 153 20.76 -1.48 -6.33
N GLY A 154 21.10 -1.27 -5.05
CA GLY A 154 22.47 -1.07 -4.58
C GLY A 154 23.09 0.26 -4.98
N LEU A 155 22.26 1.27 -5.30
CA LEU A 155 22.70 2.59 -5.73
C LEU A 155 22.59 3.63 -4.60
N PRO A 156 23.47 4.65 -4.58
CA PRO A 156 23.31 5.78 -3.69
C PRO A 156 22.05 6.57 -4.06
N PHE A 157 21.35 7.06 -3.05
CA PHE A 157 20.16 7.90 -3.19
C PHE A 157 20.41 9.29 -2.59
N VAL A 158 19.57 10.26 -2.95
CA VAL A 158 19.63 11.63 -2.44
C VAL A 158 19.33 11.64 -0.94
N ARG A 159 20.29 12.03 -0.09
CA ARG A 159 20.14 11.98 1.39
C ARG A 159 18.92 12.75 1.90
N GLY A 160 18.50 13.76 1.13
CA GLY A 160 17.34 14.58 1.40
C GLY A 160 15.98 13.91 1.26
N TYR A 161 15.92 12.68 0.72
CA TYR A 161 14.71 11.87 0.53
C TYR A 161 14.95 10.48 1.12
N LEU A 162 14.51 10.26 2.36
CA LEU A 162 14.67 8.95 3.00
C LEU A 162 13.83 7.88 2.28
N PRO A 163 14.37 6.67 2.04
CA PRO A 163 13.67 5.57 1.40
C PRO A 163 12.31 5.25 2.01
N ARG A 164 11.30 5.09 1.15
CA ARG A 164 9.99 4.55 1.52
C ARG A 164 9.62 3.39 0.59
N LYS A 165 9.72 2.17 1.12
CA LYS A 165 9.58 0.89 0.37
C LYS A 165 8.17 0.60 -0.19
N ASN A 166 7.15 1.30 0.28
CA ASN A 166 5.78 1.16 -0.23
C ASN A 166 5.60 1.83 -1.61
N VAL A 167 6.20 1.26 -2.65
CA VAL A 167 6.16 1.80 -4.02
C VAL A 167 4.84 1.47 -4.74
N GLY A 168 4.24 0.33 -4.43
CA GLY A 168 2.98 -0.13 -5.03
C GLY A 168 3.13 -0.62 -6.48
N GLY A 169 2.02 -0.70 -7.22
CA GLY A 169 1.95 -1.29 -8.57
C GLY A 169 2.68 -0.52 -9.68
N VAL A 170 3.44 0.53 -9.35
CA VAL A 170 4.29 1.28 -10.30
C VAL A 170 5.75 0.82 -10.26
N LYS A 171 6.12 -0.09 -9.34
CA LYS A 171 7.52 -0.51 -9.10
C LYS A 171 8.26 -0.89 -10.39
N GLY A 172 7.73 -1.82 -11.18
CA GLY A 172 8.38 -2.24 -12.43
C GLY A 172 8.55 -1.11 -13.45
N ARG A 173 7.53 -0.25 -13.60
CA ARG A 173 7.59 0.90 -14.52
C ARG A 173 8.65 1.92 -14.08
N LEU A 174 8.77 2.17 -12.78
CA LEU A 174 9.82 3.03 -12.23
C LEU A 174 11.21 2.42 -12.37
N VAL A 175 11.37 1.11 -12.19
CA VAL A 175 12.65 0.42 -12.39
C VAL A 175 13.13 0.57 -13.83
N ALA A 176 12.26 0.38 -14.82
CA ALA A 176 12.61 0.60 -16.24
C ALA A 176 13.01 2.06 -16.53
N ILE A 177 12.27 3.02 -15.97
CA ILE A 177 12.60 4.46 -16.08
C ILE A 177 13.95 4.77 -15.42
N ILE A 178 14.25 4.18 -14.26
CA ILE A 178 15.54 4.34 -13.58
C ILE A 178 16.67 3.74 -14.42
N ASN A 179 16.48 2.54 -14.98
CA ASN A 179 17.49 1.91 -15.84
C ASN A 179 17.86 2.80 -17.02
N ASP A 180 16.87 3.39 -17.67
CA ASP A 180 17.06 4.32 -18.77
C ASP A 180 17.79 5.60 -18.32
N ILE A 181 17.29 6.31 -17.32
CA ILE A 181 17.87 7.58 -16.86
C ILE A 181 19.28 7.41 -16.26
N TRP A 182 19.56 6.28 -15.59
CA TRP A 182 20.88 5.97 -15.05
C TRP A 182 21.80 5.23 -16.05
N ASN A 183 21.36 5.01 -17.29
CA ASN A 183 22.10 4.28 -18.33
C ASN A 183 22.58 2.88 -17.88
N ARG A 184 21.71 2.12 -17.19
CA ARG A 184 22.00 0.79 -16.64
C ARG A 184 21.56 -0.36 -17.52
N ASN A 185 21.02 -0.10 -18.71
CA ASN A 185 20.40 -1.11 -19.58
C ASN A 185 21.35 -2.27 -19.93
N GLU A 186 22.64 -2.01 -20.03
CA GLU A 186 23.67 -3.01 -20.38
C GLU A 186 24.41 -3.59 -19.16
N MET A 187 24.09 -3.11 -17.94
CA MET A 187 24.77 -3.53 -16.72
C MET A 187 24.01 -4.66 -16.03
N LEU A 188 24.66 -5.80 -15.76
CA LEU A 188 24.07 -6.85 -14.94
C LEU A 188 23.88 -6.39 -13.49
N GLU A 189 22.92 -7.02 -12.81
CA GLU A 189 22.64 -6.74 -11.39
C GLU A 189 23.59 -7.55 -10.49
N ASP A 190 24.03 -6.91 -9.40
CA ASP A 190 24.84 -7.59 -8.39
C ASP A 190 24.00 -8.57 -7.56
N PRO A 191 24.58 -9.69 -7.07
CA PRO A 191 23.93 -10.56 -6.10
C PRO A 191 23.59 -9.83 -4.80
N THR A 192 22.55 -10.29 -4.11
CA THR A 192 22.17 -9.82 -2.78
C THR A 192 21.61 -10.97 -1.95
N ALA A 193 21.82 -10.91 -0.64
CA ALA A 193 21.21 -11.82 0.32
C ALA A 193 19.87 -11.30 0.88
N ASP A 194 19.53 -10.03 0.60
CA ASP A 194 18.25 -9.45 1.00
C ASP A 194 17.14 -9.87 0.01
N PRO A 195 16.06 -10.53 0.46
CA PRO A 195 15.00 -11.00 -0.43
C PRO A 195 14.23 -9.90 -1.17
N GLU A 196 14.07 -8.70 -0.58
CA GLU A 196 13.33 -7.59 -1.17
C GLU A 196 14.17 -6.86 -2.22
N GLU A 197 15.47 -6.67 -1.95
CA GLU A 197 16.43 -6.23 -2.96
C GLU A 197 16.49 -7.22 -4.13
N LEU A 198 16.54 -8.53 -3.83
CA LEU A 198 16.61 -9.57 -4.85
C LEU A 198 15.40 -9.50 -5.79
N GLU A 199 14.18 -9.37 -5.26
CA GLU A 199 12.97 -9.22 -6.07
C GLU A 199 13.06 -8.00 -7.01
N THR A 200 13.58 -6.88 -6.50
CA THR A 200 13.74 -5.64 -7.26
C THR A 200 14.78 -5.77 -8.36
N ARG A 201 15.93 -6.35 -8.04
CA ARG A 201 17.01 -6.62 -9.01
C ARG A 201 16.58 -7.63 -10.05
N VAL A 202 15.74 -8.62 -9.71
CA VAL A 202 15.15 -9.53 -10.70
C VAL A 202 14.24 -8.77 -11.67
N VAL A 203 13.41 -7.85 -11.20
CA VAL A 203 12.60 -6.99 -12.07
C VAL A 203 13.49 -6.16 -13.01
N ALA A 204 14.57 -5.56 -12.50
CA ALA A 204 15.53 -4.82 -13.31
C ALA A 204 16.27 -5.71 -14.32
N ALA A 205 16.67 -6.91 -13.93
CA ALA A 205 17.35 -7.86 -14.79
C ALA A 205 16.43 -8.38 -15.91
N LEU A 206 15.15 -8.64 -15.63
CA LEU A 206 14.17 -9.07 -16.63
C LEU A 206 13.96 -7.99 -17.71
N ASP A 207 13.86 -6.73 -17.30
CA ASP A 207 13.78 -5.58 -18.20
C ASP A 207 14.98 -5.54 -19.17
N LYS A 208 16.20 -5.65 -18.63
CA LYS A 208 17.45 -5.67 -19.42
C LYS A 208 17.57 -6.89 -20.33
N LEU A 209 17.27 -8.07 -19.81
CA LEU A 209 17.35 -9.33 -20.58
C LEU A 209 16.29 -9.41 -21.68
N SER A 210 15.16 -8.70 -21.54
CA SER A 210 14.15 -8.62 -22.61
C SER A 210 14.65 -7.89 -23.86
N THR A 211 15.66 -7.04 -23.70
CA THR A 211 16.27 -6.25 -24.79
C THR A 211 17.62 -6.81 -25.25
N ALA A 212 18.30 -7.60 -24.42
CA ALA A 212 19.60 -8.20 -24.73
C ALA A 212 19.49 -9.48 -25.58
N ILE A 213 20.27 -9.55 -26.65
CA ILE A 213 20.37 -10.75 -27.50
C ILE A 213 21.41 -11.73 -26.91
N GLY A 214 20.94 -12.85 -26.34
CA GLY A 214 21.48 -14.16 -26.70
C GLY A 214 22.64 -14.79 -25.92
N ARG A 215 22.97 -14.39 -24.67
CA ARG A 215 23.84 -15.21 -23.81
C ARG A 215 23.34 -15.29 -22.37
N PRO A 216 23.32 -16.49 -21.75
CA PRO A 216 23.01 -16.60 -20.33
C PRO A 216 24.09 -15.88 -19.50
N PRO A 217 23.72 -15.25 -18.36
CA PRO A 217 24.71 -14.68 -17.46
C PRO A 217 25.64 -15.77 -16.93
N PRO A 218 26.93 -15.46 -16.66
CA PRO A 218 27.92 -16.46 -16.25
C PRO A 218 27.61 -17.10 -14.89
N GLY A 219 26.89 -16.40 -14.00
CA GLY A 219 26.64 -16.85 -12.63
C GLY A 219 27.89 -16.88 -11.75
N THR A 220 27.76 -17.46 -10.55
CA THR A 220 28.91 -17.75 -9.66
C THR A 220 28.81 -19.17 -9.13
N ALA A 221 29.92 -19.90 -9.13
CA ALA A 221 30.00 -21.23 -8.53
C ALA A 221 30.17 -21.17 -7.00
N ASP A 222 30.82 -20.11 -6.50
CA ASP A 222 31.01 -19.87 -5.07
C ASP A 222 29.98 -18.83 -4.60
N VAL A 223 28.90 -19.32 -3.99
CA VAL A 223 27.79 -18.49 -3.50
C VAL A 223 27.98 -18.23 -2.00
N PRO A 224 28.24 -16.98 -1.59
CA PRO A 224 28.46 -16.66 -0.18
C PRO A 224 27.19 -16.88 0.65
N ARG A 225 27.35 -17.49 1.83
CA ARG A 225 26.27 -17.61 2.82
C ARG A 225 26.29 -16.44 3.79
N VAL A 226 25.15 -15.81 3.99
CA VAL A 226 24.97 -14.69 4.92
C VAL A 226 24.03 -15.12 6.05
N ALA A 227 24.41 -14.86 7.29
CA ALA A 227 23.55 -15.08 8.45
C ALA A 227 22.46 -13.99 8.51
N ALA A 228 21.21 -14.38 8.76
CA ALA A 228 20.09 -13.45 8.88
C ALA A 228 19.23 -13.75 10.11
N LEU A 229 18.83 -12.70 10.83
CA LEU A 229 17.82 -12.79 11.89
C LEU A 229 16.43 -12.83 11.25
N SER A 230 15.56 -13.75 11.69
CA SER A 230 14.18 -13.83 11.21
C SER A 230 13.21 -13.92 12.37
N ASN A 231 12.18 -13.06 12.36
CA ASN A 231 11.08 -13.13 13.31
C ASN A 231 10.04 -14.14 12.83
N ARG A 232 9.54 -14.98 13.73
CA ARG A 232 8.52 -16.00 13.43
C ARG A 232 7.41 -15.95 14.48
N PHE A 233 6.19 -16.16 14.04
CA PHE A 233 5.04 -16.34 14.95
C PHE A 233 4.97 -17.81 15.38
N ALA A 234 4.81 -18.04 16.68
CA ALA A 234 4.38 -19.34 17.19
C ALA A 234 2.92 -19.56 16.75
N ARG A 235 2.68 -20.64 16.00
CA ARG A 235 1.34 -20.99 15.49
C ARG A 235 0.77 -22.18 16.25
N ASP A 236 -0.53 -22.17 16.49
CA ASP A 236 -1.25 -23.26 17.16
C ASP A 236 -1.41 -24.44 16.19
N PRO A 237 -0.76 -25.60 16.46
CA PRO A 237 -0.87 -26.77 15.61
C PRO A 237 -2.30 -27.33 15.53
N ASN A 238 -3.14 -27.10 16.54
CA ASN A 238 -4.51 -27.59 16.57
C ASN A 238 -5.41 -26.80 15.60
N VAL A 239 -5.18 -25.50 15.46
CA VAL A 239 -5.86 -24.68 14.44
C VAL A 239 -5.49 -25.19 13.05
N ILE A 240 -4.20 -25.47 12.82
CA ILE A 240 -3.72 -26.00 11.54
C ILE A 240 -4.36 -27.36 11.23
N ALA A 241 -4.30 -28.30 12.17
CA ALA A 241 -4.86 -29.64 12.00
C ALA A 241 -6.36 -29.62 11.73
N TRP A 242 -7.12 -28.82 12.49
CA TRP A 242 -8.56 -28.66 12.31
C TRP A 242 -8.92 -28.12 10.92
N VAL A 243 -8.20 -27.12 10.44
CA VAL A 243 -8.44 -26.50 9.12
C VAL A 243 -8.11 -27.48 7.99
N LEU A 244 -7.01 -28.23 8.10
CA LEU A 244 -6.66 -29.25 7.12
C LEU A 244 -7.69 -30.39 7.08
N GLN A 245 -8.18 -30.82 8.23
CA GLN A 245 -9.24 -31.82 8.33
C GLN A 245 -10.55 -31.31 7.72
N ARG A 246 -10.97 -30.07 8.04
CA ARG A 246 -12.17 -29.43 7.48
C ARG A 246 -12.11 -29.34 5.95
N ALA A 247 -10.93 -29.10 5.41
CA ALA A 247 -10.71 -28.94 3.98
C ALA A 247 -10.81 -30.25 3.18
N ASP A 248 -10.67 -31.40 3.84
CA ASP A 248 -10.77 -32.74 3.25
C ASP A 248 -9.99 -32.88 1.92
N GLY A 249 -8.75 -32.40 1.93
CA GLY A 249 -7.86 -32.44 0.77
C GLY A 249 -8.24 -31.52 -0.40
N HIS A 250 -9.20 -30.61 -0.23
CA HIS A 250 -9.59 -29.62 -1.24
C HIS A 250 -9.20 -28.21 -0.80
N CYS A 251 -8.67 -27.42 -1.72
CA CYS A 251 -8.32 -26.03 -1.48
C CYS A 251 -9.58 -25.20 -1.17
N GLU A 252 -9.63 -24.55 -0.02
CA GLU A 252 -10.77 -23.72 0.38
C GLU A 252 -10.84 -22.38 -0.37
N ALA A 253 -9.85 -22.06 -1.22
CA ALA A 253 -9.84 -20.89 -2.08
C ALA A 253 -10.34 -21.19 -3.52
N CYS A 254 -9.85 -22.23 -4.18
CA CYS A 254 -10.26 -22.58 -5.56
C CYS A 254 -11.15 -23.82 -5.67
N SER A 255 -11.35 -24.57 -4.59
CA SER A 255 -12.12 -25.83 -4.54
C SER A 255 -11.48 -27.02 -5.28
N GLU A 256 -10.31 -26.83 -5.89
CA GLU A 256 -9.54 -27.91 -6.50
C GLU A 256 -8.91 -28.83 -5.44
N LYS A 257 -8.67 -30.09 -5.80
CA LYS A 257 -7.92 -31.04 -4.97
C LYS A 257 -6.51 -30.54 -4.69
N ALA A 258 -5.93 -31.01 -3.59
CA ALA A 258 -4.51 -30.81 -3.31
C ALA A 258 -3.65 -31.25 -4.51
N PRO A 259 -2.62 -30.46 -4.88
CA PRO A 259 -1.83 -30.73 -6.08
C PRO A 259 -1.02 -32.03 -6.01
N PHE A 260 -0.70 -32.49 -4.81
CA PHE A 260 0.02 -33.73 -4.55
C PHE A 260 -0.21 -34.18 -3.10
N ASN A 261 0.22 -35.40 -2.77
CA ASN A 261 0.22 -35.94 -1.41
C ASN A 261 1.61 -35.83 -0.78
N ARG A 262 1.64 -35.64 0.54
CA ARG A 262 2.84 -35.76 1.36
C ARG A 262 3.38 -37.19 1.33
N SER A 263 4.59 -37.38 1.84
CA SER A 263 5.22 -38.70 1.95
C SER A 263 4.42 -39.70 2.81
N ASP A 264 3.58 -39.20 3.72
CA ASP A 264 2.67 -40.00 4.54
C ASP A 264 1.31 -40.30 3.85
N GLY A 265 1.14 -39.89 2.60
CA GLY A 265 -0.08 -40.07 1.81
C GLY A 265 -1.16 -39.00 2.03
N THR A 266 -0.99 -38.07 2.97
CA THR A 266 -1.99 -37.03 3.23
C THR A 266 -1.96 -35.90 2.18
N PRO A 267 -3.09 -35.25 1.85
CA PRO A 267 -3.13 -34.17 0.86
C PRO A 267 -2.28 -32.95 1.26
N PHE A 268 -1.52 -32.38 0.32
CA PHE A 268 -0.71 -31.19 0.59
C PHE A 268 -1.51 -29.89 0.39
N LEU A 269 -1.87 -29.25 1.51
CA LEU A 269 -2.39 -27.87 1.56
C LEU A 269 -1.61 -27.06 2.62
N GLU A 270 -1.59 -25.74 2.45
CA GLU A 270 -0.97 -24.78 3.36
C GLU A 270 -2.05 -23.96 4.08
N VAL A 271 -1.93 -23.79 5.40
CA VAL A 271 -2.87 -22.97 6.16
C VAL A 271 -2.52 -21.48 6.04
N HIS A 272 -3.48 -20.69 5.56
CA HIS A 272 -3.38 -19.26 5.34
C HIS A 272 -4.28 -18.47 6.30
N HIS A 273 -3.74 -17.43 6.93
CA HIS A 273 -4.53 -16.47 7.71
C HIS A 273 -5.08 -15.35 6.81
N LEU A 274 -6.40 -15.24 6.69
CA LEU A 274 -7.08 -14.22 5.88
C LEU A 274 -6.75 -12.79 6.31
N ARG A 275 -6.65 -12.54 7.61
CA ARG A 275 -5.88 -11.41 8.16
C ARG A 275 -4.51 -11.96 8.55
N ALA A 276 -3.45 -11.51 7.89
CA ALA A 276 -2.10 -11.98 8.17
C ALA A 276 -1.73 -11.73 9.64
N LEU A 277 -0.96 -12.65 10.23
CA LEU A 277 -0.46 -12.50 11.59
C LEU A 277 0.35 -11.21 11.75
N SER A 278 1.15 -10.82 10.74
CA SER A 278 1.91 -9.55 10.69
C SER A 278 1.04 -8.28 10.62
N GLU A 279 -0.26 -8.43 10.38
CA GLU A 279 -1.25 -7.35 10.43
C GLU A 279 -2.13 -7.42 11.68
N GLY A 280 -1.74 -8.23 12.67
CA GLY A 280 -2.46 -8.42 13.93
C GLY A 280 -3.66 -9.36 13.82
N GLY A 281 -3.67 -10.24 12.82
CA GLY A 281 -4.67 -11.29 12.69
C GLY A 281 -4.55 -12.34 13.80
N PRO A 282 -5.66 -12.85 14.34
CA PRO A 282 -5.62 -13.92 15.33
C PRO A 282 -5.31 -15.27 14.68
N ASP A 283 -4.63 -16.15 15.42
CA ASP A 283 -4.40 -17.54 15.03
C ASP A 283 -5.56 -18.42 15.48
N ILE A 284 -6.67 -18.38 14.73
CA ILE A 284 -7.91 -19.09 15.03
C ILE A 284 -8.56 -19.61 13.76
N VAL A 285 -9.37 -20.68 13.89
CA VAL A 285 -10.09 -21.32 12.78
C VAL A 285 -10.91 -20.33 11.92
N ALA A 286 -11.54 -19.33 12.56
CA ALA A 286 -12.34 -18.30 11.90
C ALA A 286 -11.53 -17.32 11.05
N ASN A 287 -10.19 -17.28 11.19
CA ASN A 287 -9.30 -16.44 10.40
C ASN A 287 -8.48 -17.26 9.40
N THR A 288 -8.65 -18.58 9.35
CA THR A 288 -7.75 -19.47 8.61
C THR A 288 -8.45 -20.35 7.60
N ILE A 289 -7.76 -20.59 6.49
CA ILE A 289 -8.20 -21.52 5.44
C ILE A 289 -7.06 -22.45 5.01
N ALA A 290 -7.39 -23.63 4.48
CA ALA A 290 -6.44 -24.48 3.77
C ALA A 290 -6.38 -24.07 2.29
N ALA A 291 -5.21 -23.69 1.79
CA ALA A 291 -5.00 -23.24 0.42
C ALA A 291 -3.94 -24.10 -0.28
N CYS A 292 -4.13 -24.36 -1.58
CA CYS A 292 -3.07 -24.91 -2.40
C CYS A 292 -1.94 -23.86 -2.59
N PRO A 293 -0.71 -24.26 -2.95
CA PRO A 293 0.43 -23.34 -3.08
C PRO A 293 0.15 -22.13 -3.99
N ASN A 294 -0.57 -22.35 -5.09
CA ASN A 294 -0.94 -21.30 -6.04
C ASN A 294 -1.89 -20.27 -5.41
N CYS A 295 -2.96 -20.74 -4.75
CA CYS A 295 -3.90 -19.86 -4.06
C CYS A 295 -3.27 -19.16 -2.85
N HIS A 296 -2.43 -19.86 -2.09
CA HIS A 296 -1.69 -19.30 -0.96
C HIS A 296 -0.82 -18.11 -1.40
N ARG A 297 -0.01 -18.29 -2.46
CA ARG A 297 0.82 -17.21 -3.02
C ARG A 297 -0.01 -16.07 -3.62
N ARG A 298 -1.11 -16.37 -4.33
CA ARG A 298 -2.01 -15.34 -4.89
C ARG A 298 -2.69 -14.52 -3.78
N LEU A 299 -3.02 -15.11 -2.64
CA LEU A 299 -3.55 -14.38 -1.48
C LEU A 299 -2.53 -13.44 -0.82
N HIS A 300 -1.23 -13.77 -0.87
CA HIS A 300 -0.18 -12.88 -0.41
C HIS A 300 0.14 -11.75 -1.41
N HIS A 301 0.38 -12.11 -2.67
CA HIS A 301 1.04 -11.23 -3.65
C HIS A 301 0.14 -10.84 -4.84
N GLY A 302 -0.98 -11.53 -5.05
CA GLY A 302 -1.85 -11.29 -6.20
C GLY A 302 -2.47 -9.89 -6.18
N PRO A 303 -2.58 -9.20 -7.34
CA PRO A 303 -3.22 -7.89 -7.42
C PRO A 303 -4.71 -7.94 -7.02
N ASP A 304 -5.31 -9.12 -7.14
CA ASP A 304 -6.71 -9.41 -6.84
C ASP A 304 -6.91 -10.08 -5.46
N ARG A 305 -5.87 -10.17 -4.62
CA ARG A 305 -5.92 -10.80 -3.29
C ARG A 305 -7.11 -10.35 -2.43
N GLN A 306 -7.47 -9.07 -2.50
CA GLN A 306 -8.60 -8.50 -1.75
C GLN A 306 -9.96 -8.95 -2.31
N GLN A 307 -10.05 -9.19 -3.61
CA GLN A 307 -11.25 -9.76 -4.23
C GLN A 307 -11.41 -11.23 -3.82
N ILE A 308 -10.33 -12.01 -3.89
CA ILE A 308 -10.33 -13.42 -3.50
C ILE A 308 -10.68 -13.58 -2.02
N ARG A 309 -10.01 -12.82 -1.13
CA ARG A 309 -10.29 -12.80 0.31
C ARG A 309 -11.78 -12.55 0.60
N ARG A 310 -12.38 -11.55 -0.05
CA ARG A 310 -13.81 -11.25 0.08
C ARG A 310 -14.71 -12.36 -0.45
N SER A 311 -14.31 -13.03 -1.53
CA SER A 311 -15.05 -14.19 -2.08
C SER A 311 -15.03 -15.37 -1.10
N ILE A 312 -13.87 -15.67 -0.50
CA ILE A 312 -13.71 -16.74 0.50
C ILE A 312 -14.60 -16.48 1.73
N LEU A 313 -14.53 -15.27 2.30
CA LEU A 313 -15.32 -14.87 3.47
C LEU A 313 -16.83 -15.02 3.25
N LYS A 314 -17.30 -14.81 2.02
CA LYS A 314 -18.72 -15.00 1.67
C LYS A 314 -19.10 -16.47 1.50
N ARG A 315 -18.18 -17.30 1.01
CA ARG A 315 -18.45 -18.70 0.64
C ARG A 315 -18.38 -19.65 1.82
N ILE A 316 -17.47 -19.40 2.77
CA ILE A 316 -17.20 -20.33 3.88
C ILE A 316 -17.82 -19.78 5.16
N PRO A 317 -18.89 -20.42 5.68
CA PRO A 317 -19.50 -20.02 6.95
C PRO A 317 -18.51 -20.12 8.11
N GLY A 318 -18.60 -19.17 9.05
CA GLY A 318 -17.77 -19.13 10.25
C GLY A 318 -16.43 -18.40 10.10
N LEU A 319 -16.04 -17.99 8.88
CA LEU A 319 -14.90 -17.09 8.71
C LEU A 319 -15.28 -15.64 9.03
N VAL A 320 -14.34 -14.89 9.62
CA VAL A 320 -14.55 -13.51 10.08
C VAL A 320 -13.52 -12.56 9.46
N ASP A 321 -13.97 -11.40 8.98
CA ASP A 321 -13.07 -10.34 8.51
C ASP A 321 -12.47 -9.56 9.69
N HIS A 322 -11.36 -10.06 10.22
CA HIS A 322 -10.68 -9.40 11.33
C HIS A 322 -10.06 -8.05 10.92
N PRO A 323 -10.23 -6.98 11.73
CA PRO A 323 -9.61 -5.69 11.47
C PRO A 323 -8.09 -5.77 11.67
N LYS A 324 -7.35 -4.90 10.97
CA LYS A 324 -5.91 -4.73 11.20
C LYS A 324 -5.66 -4.20 12.62
N ARG A 325 -4.65 -4.73 13.29
CA ARG A 325 -4.20 -4.30 14.62
C ARG A 325 -2.69 -4.08 14.61
N GLU A 326 -2.22 -3.15 15.43
CA GLU A 326 -0.79 -2.99 15.66
C GLU A 326 -0.29 -4.14 16.54
N ILE A 327 0.89 -4.66 16.22
CA ILE A 327 1.54 -5.72 16.98
C ILE A 327 2.72 -5.08 17.68
N GLY A 328 2.68 -5.05 19.01
CA GLY A 328 3.88 -4.78 19.80
C GLY A 328 4.82 -5.97 19.71
N PHE A 329 6.10 -5.73 19.50
CA PHE A 329 7.10 -6.77 19.75
C PHE A 329 7.08 -7.08 21.25
N GLN A 330 6.69 -8.29 21.62
CA GLN A 330 7.03 -8.79 22.95
C GLN A 330 8.55 -9.01 22.92
N SER A 331 9.24 -8.27 23.77
CA SER A 331 10.70 -8.28 23.91
C SER A 331 11.17 -9.56 24.59
#